data_AF-A0A821FB78-F1
#
_entry.id   AF-A0A821FB78-F1
#
_cell.length_a   1.000
_cell.length_b   1.000
_cell.length_c   1.000
_cell.angle_alpha   90.00
_cell.angle_beta   90.00
_cell.angle_gamma   90.00
#
_symmetry.space_group_name_H-M   'P 1'
#
loop_
_entity.id
_entity.type
_entity.pdbx_description
1 polymer ?
#
loop_
_entity_poly.entity_id
_entity_poly.type
_entity_poly.pdbx_seq_one_letter_code
_entity_poly.pdbx_strand_id
1 'polypeptide(L)' 'MSESYDFTLWSHYYRDYLLSNIIPFWLRHSIDTECGGYFTCLDRYGRVFDTDKFIWLQARQVW' A
#
# COMPACT_ATOMS: atom_id res chain seq x y z
N MET A 1 7.75 37.23 3.77
CA MET A 1 6.46 36.68 3.28
C MET A 1 6.34 35.28 3.83
N SER A 2 5.47 35.04 4.81
CA SER A 2 5.24 33.69 5.34
C SER A 2 4.43 32.90 4.33
N GLU A 3 4.96 31.81 3.82
CA GLU A 3 4.18 30.84 3.02
C GLU A 3 3.06 30.30 3.92
N SER A 4 1.81 30.63 3.61
CA SER A 4 0.67 30.00 4.26
C SER A 4 0.49 28.61 3.66
N TYR A 5 0.77 27.56 4.44
CA TYR A 5 0.52 26.19 4.02
C TYR A 5 -0.98 25.97 3.76
N ASP A 6 -1.31 25.52 2.55
CA ASP A 6 -2.66 25.05 2.22
C ASP A 6 -2.83 23.60 2.68
N PHE A 7 -3.26 23.42 3.93
CA PHE A 7 -3.50 22.09 4.50
C PHE A 7 -4.64 21.34 3.80
N THR A 8 -5.58 22.03 3.18
CA THR A 8 -6.69 21.40 2.45
C THR A 8 -6.20 20.77 1.16
N LEU A 9 -5.35 21.48 0.40
CA LEU A 9 -4.71 20.93 -0.79
C LEU A 9 -3.95 19.65 -0.48
N TRP A 10 -3.09 19.67 0.54
CA TRP A 10 -2.29 18.50 0.90
C TRP A 10 -3.14 17.33 1.41
N SER A 11 -4.17 17.62 2.22
CA SER A 11 -5.11 16.60 2.68
C SER A 11 -5.77 15.87 1.51
N HIS A 12 -6.27 16.61 0.52
CA HIS A 12 -6.90 16.03 -0.67
C HIS A 12 -5.89 15.23 -1.49
N TYR A 13 -4.68 15.78 -1.71
CA TYR A 13 -3.63 15.09 -2.45
C TYR A 13 -3.29 13.72 -1.84
N TYR A 14 -3.02 13.66 -0.53
CA TYR A 14 -2.66 12.40 0.13
C TYR A 14 -3.82 11.42 0.18
N ARG A 15 -5.05 11.89 0.41
CA ARG A 15 -6.25 11.06 0.38
C ARG A 15 -6.43 10.41 -0.99
N ASP A 16 -6.38 11.21 -2.04
CA ASP A 16 -6.61 10.72 -3.39
C ASP A 16 -5.50 9.77 -3.83
N TYR A 17 -4.24 10.11 -3.55
CA TYR A 17 -3.10 9.23 -3.85
C TYR A 17 -3.18 7.89 -3.10
N LEU A 18 -3.57 7.90 -1.82
CA LEU A 18 -3.77 6.67 -1.04
C LEU A 18 -4.85 5.78 -1.68
N LEU A 19 -6.02 6.36 -1.99
CA LEU A 19 -7.18 5.62 -2.46
C LEU A 19 -7.08 5.17 -3.92
N SER A 20 -6.42 5.97 -4.78
CA SER A 20 -6.34 5.71 -6.21
C SER A 20 -5.06 5.00 -6.64
N ASN A 21 -4.03 4.97 -5.78
CA ASN A 21 -2.71 4.42 -6.13
C ASN A 21 -2.28 3.32 -5.13
N ILE A 22 -2.09 3.67 -3.86
CA ILE A 22 -1.48 2.78 -2.87
C ILE A 22 -2.38 1.58 -2.55
N ILE A 23 -3.63 1.81 -2.13
CA ILE A 23 -4.56 0.72 -1.78
C ILE A 23 -4.81 -0.21 -2.97
N PRO A 24 -5.10 0.28 -4.20
CA PRO A 24 -5.27 -0.57 -5.37
C PRO A 24 -4.06 -1.44 -5.70
N PHE A 25 -2.83 -0.96 -5.46
CA PHE A 25 -1.61 -1.75 -5.67
C PHE A 25 -1.62 -3.01 -4.77
N TRP A 26 -1.80 -2.85 -3.47
CA TRP A 26 -1.81 -3.97 -2.53
C TRP A 26 -2.98 -4.92 -2.80
N LEU A 27 -4.20 -4.39 -3.01
CA LEU A 27 -5.37 -5.22 -3.32
C LEU A 27 -5.18 -6.09 -4.56
N ARG A 28 -4.45 -5.61 -5.56
CA ARG A 28 -4.21 -6.35 -6.80
C ARG A 28 -3.08 -7.35 -6.70
N HIS A 29 -2.01 -7.01 -5.98
CA HIS A 29 -0.73 -7.71 -6.11
C HIS A 29 -0.35 -8.56 -4.91
N SER A 30 -0.84 -8.24 -3.71
CA SER A 30 -0.36 -8.91 -2.50
C SER A 30 -1.22 -10.09 -2.07
N ILE A 31 -2.50 -10.17 -2.44
CA ILE A 31 -3.40 -11.20 -1.87
C ILE A 31 -2.99 -12.59 -2.35
N ASP A 32 -2.63 -13.47 -1.41
CA ASP A 32 -2.42 -14.89 -1.68
C ASP A 32 -3.75 -15.62 -1.54
N THR A 33 -4.39 -15.89 -2.68
CA THR A 33 -5.69 -16.59 -2.72
C THR A 33 -5.59 -18.10 -2.54
N GLU A 34 -4.39 -18.67 -2.58
CA GLU A 34 -4.17 -20.13 -2.45
C GLU A 34 -3.94 -20.52 -0.99
N CYS A 35 -3.00 -19.84 -0.31
CA CYS A 35 -2.62 -20.18 1.06
C CYS A 35 -3.12 -19.16 2.10
N GLY A 36 -3.76 -18.08 1.67
CA GLY A 36 -4.16 -16.97 2.55
C GLY A 36 -2.98 -16.09 2.96
N GLY A 37 -3.30 -14.90 3.49
CA GLY A 37 -2.33 -13.87 3.82
C GLY A 37 -1.90 -13.06 2.61
N TYR A 38 -0.73 -12.42 2.70
CA TYR A 38 -0.25 -11.46 1.72
C TYR A 38 1.22 -11.66 1.34
N PHE A 39 1.53 -11.57 0.05
CA PHE A 39 2.89 -11.39 -0.45
C PHE A 39 3.34 -9.94 -0.24
N THR A 40 4.51 -9.78 0.35
CA THR A 40 5.07 -8.45 0.68
C THR A 40 6.35 -8.14 -0.08
N CYS A 41 6.99 -9.15 -0.66
CA CYS A 41 8.13 -9.03 -1.55
C CYS A 41 7.66 -8.87 -3.00
N LEU A 42 7.23 -7.64 -3.32
CA LEU A 42 6.74 -7.24 -4.63
C LEU A 42 7.74 -6.32 -5.33
N ASP A 43 8.00 -6.56 -6.61
CA ASP A 43 8.81 -5.66 -7.43
C ASP A 43 8.03 -4.37 -7.79
N ARG A 44 8.67 -3.46 -8.54
CA ARG A 44 8.06 -2.20 -8.99
C ARG A 44 6.76 -2.38 -9.78
N TYR A 45 6.59 -3.53 -10.43
CA TYR A 45 5.43 -3.87 -11.26
C TYR A 45 4.41 -4.75 -10.50
N GLY A 46 4.62 -5.00 -9.20
CA GLY A 46 3.75 -5.82 -8.39
C GLY A 46 3.92 -7.33 -8.62
N ARG A 47 5.06 -7.77 -9.16
CA ARG A 47 5.38 -9.19 -9.31
C ARG A 47 6.01 -9.71 -8.03
N VAL A 48 5.55 -10.86 -7.56
CA VAL A 48 6.09 -11.55 -6.40
C VAL A 48 7.49 -12.09 -6.75
N PHE A 49 8.49 -11.73 -5.96
CA PHE A 49 9.86 -12.27 -6.10
C PHE A 49 10.30 -13.13 -4.90
N ASP A 50 9.54 -13.13 -3.81
CA ASP A 50 9.69 -14.02 -2.66
C ASP A 50 8.31 -14.27 -2.03
N THR A 51 8.07 -15.52 -1.59
CA THR A 51 6.77 -15.98 -1.07
C THR A 51 6.71 -16.06 0.46
N ASP A 52 7.82 -15.82 1.17
CA ASP A 52 7.85 -15.84 2.62
C ASP A 52 6.90 -14.80 3.24
N LYS A 53 6.23 -15.21 4.32
CA LYS A 53 5.23 -14.39 5.01
C LYS A 53 5.78 -13.81 6.30
N PHE A 54 6.27 -12.58 6.22
CA PHE A 54 6.73 -11.81 7.38
C PHE A 54 5.54 -11.43 8.29
N ILE A 55 5.42 -12.06 9.45
CA ILE A 55 4.25 -11.94 10.36
C ILE A 55 3.92 -10.49 10.73
N TRP A 56 4.92 -9.63 10.95
CA TRP A 56 4.66 -8.22 11.23
C TRP A 56 3.96 -7.49 10.08
N LEU A 57 4.33 -7.81 8.83
CA LEU A 57 3.70 -7.20 7.66
C LEU A 57 2.31 -7.78 7.40
N GLN A 58 2.07 -9.05 7.74
CA GLN A 58 0.72 -9.62 7.70
C GLN A 58 -0.21 -8.86 8.65
N ALA A 59 0.19 -8.68 9.91
CA ALA A 59 -0.62 -8.00 10.91
C ALA A 59 -0.87 -6.52 10.55
N ARG A 60 0.14 -5.82 10.02
CA ARG A 60 0.02 -4.42 9.59
C ARG A 60 -0.87 -4.22 8.36
N GLN A 61 -1.04 -5.24 7.52
CA GLN A 61 -1.91 -5.15 6.36
C GLN A 61 -3.39 -5.40 6.71
N VAL A 62 -3.65 -6.08 7.84
CA VAL A 62 -5.00 -6.25 8.39
C VAL A 62 -5.46 -5.02 9.17
N TRP A 63 -4.55 -4.36 9.88
CA TRP A 63 -4.81 -3.13 10.65
C TRP A 63 -5.12 -1.93 9.76
#